data_AF-A0A1F7FWP0-F1
#
_entry.id   AF-A0A1F7FWP0-F1
#
_cell.length_a   1.000
_cell.length_b   1.000
_cell.length_c   1.000
_cell.angle_alpha   90.00
_cell.angle_beta   90.00
_cell.angle_gamma   90.00
#
_symmetry.space_group_name_H-M   'P 1'
#
loop_
_entity.id
_entity.type
_entity.pdbx_description
1 polymer ?
#
loop_
_entity_poly.entity_id
_entity_poly.type
_entity_poly.pdbx_seq_one_letter_code
_entity_poly.pdbx_strand_id
1 'polypeptide(L)'
;MLQLLLLTGAEAADVYALFNYHDRSEVHFVFSTQTPANPFGKLFLAHHAESLHIDELNRFRLAFFNQTDDFKLVQRRLHRQVFDGRPALADHGMGGHSQHQDQRDSISPDQSGRPVFRSRGAPFSPGPGFMVTPQLARQNLVSGEVEILSGKNWYEIPNSSWYQTWFREGTGNSLSYMIFYDRWEEQTATVRESVWNGLPVARSDEFIIGGYSNYRLLRAKVDGAMELTADKSRLKAEINQSARVSLLQYGATKAAGVKTAMYQWYGNGEGVLSVENQRVDFNTVWESLDKQARFPFMLDEKRLIVMGTDLLHRWLESHGPGHENSECTFCVLVPAGNNTHALSVYSAPDNSLFRFFIDSTANVNLKMTQVANLAFKPCAMTADHEGNLILGGFSVWPFSIVDDEDLLMSVEAIELAPVQSGSKEVKGTILLAQQHYFNIYRASSQSVEPVWLGRLNVGRHLHQCGFVLAEQSTGFNSDVRDLIRLARMNGNSLSAPKRLSEQEQPGQFVLPDQVYMAVAK
;
A
#
# COMPACT_ATOMS: atom_id res chain seq x y z
N MET A 1 48.79 -21.63 -14.28
CA MET A 1 47.68 -20.96 -14.97
C MET A 1 46.58 -20.78 -13.93
N LEU A 2 46.65 -19.68 -13.16
CA LEU A 2 45.75 -19.39 -12.05
C LEU A 2 44.79 -18.30 -12.55
N GLN A 3 43.49 -18.58 -12.58
CA GLN A 3 42.47 -17.63 -13.01
C GLN A 3 42.48 -16.41 -12.08
N LEU A 4 42.64 -15.24 -12.69
CA LEU A 4 42.39 -13.94 -12.10
C LEU A 4 40.89 -13.86 -11.75
N LEU A 5 40.54 -14.00 -10.46
CA LEU A 5 39.24 -13.58 -9.95
C LEU A 5 39.31 -12.06 -9.74
N LEU A 6 39.01 -11.31 -10.79
CA LEU A 6 38.66 -9.90 -10.68
C LEU A 6 37.25 -9.81 -10.06
N LEU A 7 37.18 -9.86 -8.73
CA LEU A 7 36.06 -9.31 -7.98
C LEU A 7 36.36 -7.84 -7.72
N THR A 8 36.21 -7.02 -8.75
CA THR A 8 36.24 -5.55 -8.62
C THR A 8 34.85 -5.03 -8.93
N GLY A 9 34.12 -4.58 -7.90
CA GLY A 9 32.87 -3.88 -8.13
C GLY A 9 31.98 -3.75 -6.91
N ALA A 10 32.25 -2.69 -6.14
CA ALA A 10 31.40 -1.98 -5.18
C ALA A 10 31.03 -2.69 -3.86
N GLU A 11 31.30 -2.00 -2.76
CA GLU A 11 31.04 -2.44 -1.41
C GLU A 11 29.81 -1.70 -0.86
N ALA A 12 28.61 -2.23 -1.08
CA ALA A 12 27.43 -1.74 -0.37
C ALA A 12 27.51 -2.17 1.11
N ALA A 13 27.26 -1.27 2.05
CA ALA A 13 27.24 -1.52 3.49
C ALA A 13 26.19 -2.56 3.92
N ASP A 14 26.03 -2.78 5.23
CA ASP A 14 25.08 -3.73 5.79
C ASP A 14 23.65 -3.47 5.30
N VAL A 15 23.02 -4.47 4.68
CA VAL A 15 21.65 -4.41 4.15
C VAL A 15 20.70 -5.13 5.10
N TYR A 16 19.66 -4.42 5.52
CA TYR A 16 18.59 -4.95 6.35
C TYR A 16 17.27 -4.92 5.60
N ALA A 17 16.42 -5.91 5.87
CA ALA A 17 15.06 -5.97 5.35
C ALA A 17 14.06 -6.12 6.51
N LEU A 18 12.96 -5.37 6.44
CA LEU A 18 11.80 -5.53 7.29
C LEU A 18 10.72 -6.26 6.51
N PHE A 19 10.39 -7.47 6.96
CA PHE A 19 9.32 -8.30 6.42
C PHE A 19 8.06 -8.08 7.25
N ASN A 20 7.04 -7.48 6.64
CA ASN A 20 5.72 -7.31 7.25
C ASN A 20 4.83 -8.49 6.93
N TYR A 21 4.31 -9.11 7.98
CA TYR A 21 3.23 -10.08 7.92
C TYR A 21 1.98 -9.44 8.52
N HIS A 22 0.82 -10.02 8.24
CA HIS A 22 -0.48 -9.57 8.75
C HIS A 22 -0.54 -9.28 10.27
N ASP A 23 0.24 -9.97 11.10
CA ASP A 23 0.22 -9.89 12.57
C ASP A 23 1.52 -9.35 13.19
N ARG A 24 2.63 -9.27 12.44
CA ARG A 24 3.96 -8.95 12.99
C ARG A 24 4.93 -8.45 11.92
N SER A 25 6.01 -7.82 12.36
CA SER A 25 7.17 -7.51 11.51
C SER A 25 8.44 -8.18 11.99
N GLU A 26 9.28 -8.59 11.06
CA GLU A 26 10.59 -9.16 11.34
C GLU A 26 11.67 -8.37 10.62
N VAL A 27 12.69 -7.94 11.39
CA VAL A 27 13.87 -7.30 10.79
C VAL A 27 14.96 -8.35 10.62
N HIS A 28 15.48 -8.46 9.41
CA HIS A 28 16.51 -9.40 9.00
C HIS A 28 17.75 -8.65 8.53
N PHE A 29 18.92 -9.16 8.90
CA PHE A 29 20.19 -8.80 8.27
C PHE A 29 20.39 -9.70 7.06
N VAL A 30 20.54 -9.12 5.86
CA VAL A 30 20.48 -9.87 4.60
C VAL A 30 21.85 -9.98 3.94
N PHE A 31 22.65 -8.92 3.98
CA PHE A 31 23.91 -8.86 3.25
C PHE A 31 24.89 -7.89 3.93
N SER A 32 26.20 -8.16 3.81
CA SER A 32 27.30 -7.31 4.28
C SER A 32 28.52 -7.49 3.39
N THR A 33 29.26 -6.42 3.20
CA THR A 33 30.58 -6.43 2.55
C THR A 33 31.73 -6.62 3.54
N GLN A 34 31.51 -6.28 4.82
CA GLN A 34 32.56 -6.22 5.82
C GLN A 34 32.77 -7.52 6.60
N THR A 35 31.78 -8.43 6.59
CA THR A 35 31.87 -9.70 7.34
C THR A 35 31.67 -10.91 6.43
N PRO A 36 32.56 -11.92 6.52
CA PRO A 36 32.31 -13.17 5.81
C PRO A 36 31.18 -13.94 6.50
N ALA A 37 30.08 -14.11 5.77
CA ALA A 37 29.16 -15.24 5.77
C ALA A 37 29.02 -16.07 7.08
N ASN A 38 28.45 -15.51 8.17
CA ASN A 38 27.38 -16.17 8.96
C ASN A 38 26.95 -15.43 10.25
N PRO A 39 25.67 -15.56 10.67
CA PRO A 39 24.50 -15.82 9.84
C PRO A 39 23.73 -14.52 9.60
N PHE A 40 23.51 -14.22 8.32
CA PHE A 40 22.38 -13.41 7.91
C PHE A 40 21.10 -14.06 8.47
N GLY A 41 20.11 -13.26 8.83
CA GLY A 41 18.85 -13.76 9.37
C GLY A 41 18.17 -12.78 10.30
N LYS A 42 17.20 -13.30 11.04
CA LYS A 42 16.32 -12.51 11.91
C LYS A 42 17.11 -11.90 13.06
N LEU A 43 17.01 -10.58 13.18
CA LEU A 43 17.60 -9.80 14.29
C LEU A 43 16.60 -9.65 15.43
N PHE A 44 15.39 -9.17 15.14
CA PHE A 44 14.35 -8.93 16.16
C PHE A 44 12.94 -8.91 15.55
N LEU A 45 11.95 -8.99 16.45
CA LEU A 45 10.53 -8.81 16.16
C LEU A 45 10.11 -7.38 16.46
N ALA A 46 9.30 -6.80 15.58
CA ALA A 46 8.73 -5.47 15.73
C ALA A 46 7.21 -5.49 15.48
N HIS A 47 6.55 -4.38 15.81
CA HIS A 47 5.18 -4.11 15.37
C HIS A 47 5.14 -3.83 13.86
N HIS A 48 3.95 -3.91 13.25
CA HIS A 48 3.74 -3.56 11.85
C HIS A 48 4.24 -2.14 11.55
N ALA A 49 5.24 -2.01 10.67
CA ALA A 49 5.86 -0.73 10.33
C ALA A 49 5.73 -0.41 8.84
N GLU A 50 5.55 0.86 8.51
CA GLU A 50 5.35 1.40 7.15
C GLU A 50 6.62 2.01 6.56
N SER A 51 7.73 1.95 7.30
CA SER A 51 9.05 2.38 6.84
C SER A 51 10.14 1.84 7.76
N LEU A 52 11.31 1.58 7.18
CA LEU A 52 12.54 1.22 7.87
C LEU A 52 13.68 2.11 7.36
N HIS A 53 14.43 2.73 8.27
CA HIS A 53 15.75 3.26 7.94
C HIS A 53 16.74 3.09 9.10
N ILE A 54 18.03 3.22 8.77
CA ILE A 54 19.12 3.22 9.76
C ILE A 54 19.61 4.66 9.90
N ASP A 55 19.64 5.18 11.12
CA ASP A 55 20.18 6.52 11.37
C ASP A 55 21.71 6.54 11.47
N GLU A 56 22.27 7.73 11.57
CA GLU A 56 23.72 7.95 11.60
C GLU A 56 24.42 7.35 12.83
N LEU A 57 23.66 6.94 13.84
CA LEU A 57 24.14 6.26 15.05
C LEU A 57 23.92 4.74 14.96
N ASN A 58 23.65 4.21 13.77
CA ASN A 58 23.34 2.80 13.50
C ASN A 58 22.15 2.27 14.30
N ARG A 59 21.15 3.13 14.54
CA ARG A 59 19.89 2.73 15.19
C ARG A 59 18.83 2.46 14.14
N PHE A 60 18.03 1.41 14.36
CA PHE A 60 16.88 1.13 13.52
C PHE A 60 15.75 2.09 13.85
N ARG A 61 15.17 2.68 12.82
CA ARG A 61 14.08 3.64 12.90
C ARG A 61 12.89 3.07 12.13
N LEU A 62 11.84 2.72 12.87
CA LEU A 62 10.65 2.10 12.32
C LEU A 62 9.47 3.05 12.52
N ALA A 63 8.86 3.48 11.42
CA ALA A 63 7.69 4.34 11.46
C ALA A 63 6.42 3.53 11.17
N PHE A 64 5.34 3.81 11.89
CA PHE A 64 4.11 3.03 11.85
C PHE A 64 2.87 3.90 12.02
N PHE A 65 1.75 3.42 11.50
CA PHE A 65 0.45 4.06 11.68
C PHE A 65 -0.17 3.61 13.00
N ASN A 66 -0.55 4.60 13.81
CA ASN A 66 -1.23 4.39 15.08
C ASN A 66 -2.60 5.07 15.02
N GLN A 67 -3.64 4.25 14.82
CA GLN A 67 -5.04 4.70 14.90
C GLN A 67 -5.43 4.78 16.36
N THR A 68 -5.68 5.99 16.86
CA THR A 68 -5.91 6.24 18.29
C THR A 68 -7.38 6.25 18.68
N ASP A 69 -8.29 6.49 17.74
CA ASP A 69 -9.68 6.76 18.03
C ASP A 69 -10.64 6.09 17.03
N ASP A 70 -11.87 5.84 17.47
CA ASP A 70 -13.00 5.56 16.59
C ASP A 70 -13.46 6.85 15.86
N PHE A 71 -14.23 6.69 14.78
CA PHE A 71 -14.90 7.82 14.13
C PHE A 71 -15.83 8.55 15.11
N LYS A 72 -15.57 9.85 15.32
CA LYS A 72 -16.36 10.74 16.19
C LYS A 72 -17.10 11.77 15.34
N LEU A 73 -18.28 12.17 15.79
CA LEU A 73 -19.04 13.24 15.15
C LEU A 73 -18.27 14.56 15.22
N VAL A 74 -18.13 15.25 14.09
CA VAL A 74 -17.43 16.55 14.05
C VAL A 74 -18.35 17.64 13.55
N GLN A 75 -18.26 18.81 14.21
CA GLN A 75 -18.94 20.04 13.81
C GLN A 75 -18.30 20.68 12.56
N ARG A 76 -17.95 19.88 11.54
CA ARG A 76 -17.69 20.43 10.21
C ARG A 76 -19.03 20.88 9.64
N ARG A 77 -19.11 22.13 9.17
CA ARG A 77 -20.32 22.71 8.60
C ARG A 77 -20.67 21.98 7.31
N LEU A 78 -21.46 20.93 7.42
CA LEU A 78 -22.12 20.33 6.28
C LEU A 78 -23.56 20.06 6.66
N HIS A 79 -24.41 20.98 6.20
CA HIS A 79 -25.83 20.97 6.48
C HIS A 79 -26.57 21.13 5.16
N ARG A 80 -26.33 20.21 4.23
CA ARG A 80 -27.07 20.14 2.96
C ARG A 80 -28.45 19.58 3.22
N GLN A 81 -29.44 20.47 3.30
CA GLN A 81 -30.84 20.09 3.14
C GLN A 81 -31.22 20.38 1.68
N VAL A 82 -31.43 19.33 0.90
CA VAL A 82 -31.88 19.44 -0.49
C VAL A 82 -33.39 19.67 -0.47
N PHE A 83 -33.82 20.91 -0.71
CA PHE A 83 -35.23 21.24 -0.96
C PHE A 83 -35.42 21.43 -2.46
N ASP A 84 -36.05 20.45 -3.12
CA ASP A 84 -36.40 20.57 -4.54
C ASP A 84 -37.93 20.53 -4.68
N GLY A 85 -38.54 21.67 -5.00
CA GLY A 85 -39.99 21.74 -5.20
C GLY A 85 -40.58 23.14 -5.33
N ARG A 86 -41.73 23.23 -6.02
CA ARG A 86 -42.57 24.44 -6.08
C ARG A 86 -43.23 24.67 -4.70
N PRO A 87 -43.26 25.90 -4.17
CA PRO A 87 -43.79 26.22 -2.83
C PRO A 87 -45.19 25.68 -2.54
N ALA A 88 -46.05 25.58 -3.57
CA ALA A 88 -47.45 25.17 -3.43
C ALA A 88 -47.67 23.67 -3.12
N LEU A 89 -46.65 22.81 -3.27
CA LEU A 89 -46.77 21.36 -3.03
C LEU A 89 -46.08 20.88 -1.75
N ALA A 90 -45.22 21.71 -1.16
CA ALA A 90 -44.59 21.43 0.14
C ALA A 90 -45.61 21.36 1.28
N ASP A 91 -46.78 22.00 1.10
CA ASP A 91 -47.82 22.12 2.12
C ASP A 91 -48.66 20.82 2.32
N HIS A 92 -48.54 19.80 1.46
CA HIS A 92 -49.49 18.65 1.45
C HIS A 92 -48.94 17.28 1.90
N GLY A 93 -47.62 17.09 1.97
CA GLY A 93 -47.01 15.80 2.33
C GLY A 93 -47.46 14.62 1.43
N MET A 94 -47.07 13.40 1.80
CA MET A 94 -47.73 12.17 1.31
C MET A 94 -48.79 11.75 2.34
N GLY A 95 -50.01 11.43 1.91
CA GLY A 95 -51.06 10.92 2.80
C GLY A 95 -51.84 11.97 3.62
N GLY A 96 -51.68 13.26 3.35
CA GLY A 96 -52.48 14.32 4.00
C GLY A 96 -52.08 14.63 5.45
N HIS A 97 -50.91 14.19 5.90
CA HIS A 97 -50.38 14.51 7.22
C HIS A 97 -49.63 15.85 7.20
N SER A 98 -49.93 16.70 8.17
CA SER A 98 -49.22 17.96 8.45
C SER A 98 -47.79 17.71 8.91
N GLN A 99 -46.81 18.46 8.38
CA GLN A 99 -45.39 18.43 8.76
C GLN A 99 -45.19 18.86 10.22
N HIS A 100 -45.34 17.95 11.18
CA HIS A 100 -45.24 18.27 12.60
C HIS A 100 -44.39 17.26 13.36
N GLN A 101 -43.13 17.06 12.95
CA GLN A 101 -41.98 16.80 13.82
C GLN A 101 -40.72 16.55 12.98
N ASP A 102 -39.61 17.16 13.39
CA ASP A 102 -38.29 16.89 12.83
C ASP A 102 -37.68 15.68 13.54
N GLN A 103 -37.76 14.48 12.94
CA GLN A 103 -37.28 13.22 13.55
C GLN A 103 -35.77 12.98 13.38
N ARG A 104 -34.98 14.02 13.03
CA ARG A 104 -33.51 13.90 12.93
C ARG A 104 -32.83 13.58 14.27
N ASP A 105 -33.51 13.85 15.38
CA ASP A 105 -33.13 13.43 16.73
C ASP A 105 -32.94 11.92 16.87
N SER A 106 -33.69 11.14 16.08
CA SER A 106 -33.57 9.69 16.00
C SER A 106 -32.27 9.21 15.34
N ILE A 107 -31.54 10.12 14.65
CA ILE A 107 -30.23 9.86 14.01
C ILE A 107 -29.07 10.45 14.86
N SER A 108 -29.32 11.54 15.59
CA SER A 108 -28.37 12.19 16.51
C SER A 108 -29.12 12.85 17.68
N PRO A 109 -28.97 12.37 18.93
CA PRO A 109 -29.79 12.81 20.08
C PRO A 109 -29.77 14.33 20.33
N ASP A 110 -28.65 14.98 20.00
CA ASP A 110 -28.36 16.39 20.28
C ASP A 110 -28.95 17.36 19.23
N GLN A 111 -29.58 16.84 18.17
CA GLN A 111 -30.24 17.65 17.13
C GLN A 111 -31.76 17.73 17.30
N SER A 112 -32.26 17.44 18.50
CA SER A 112 -33.68 17.48 18.82
C SER A 112 -34.26 18.90 18.80
N GLY A 113 -35.45 19.00 18.20
CA GLY A 113 -36.43 20.00 18.61
C GLY A 113 -36.39 21.37 17.93
N ARG A 114 -36.10 21.48 16.62
CA ARG A 114 -36.54 22.68 15.89
C ARG A 114 -37.98 22.49 15.42
N PRO A 115 -38.96 23.23 15.98
CA PRO A 115 -40.33 23.17 15.47
C PRO A 115 -40.37 23.65 14.02
N VAL A 116 -40.79 22.79 13.09
CA VAL A 116 -41.20 23.19 11.73
C VAL A 116 -42.63 23.72 11.83
N PHE A 117 -42.86 24.80 12.59
CA PHE A 117 -44.20 25.35 12.81
C PHE A 117 -44.42 26.66 12.05
N ARG A 118 -45.34 26.67 11.07
CA ARG A 118 -46.01 27.90 10.62
C ARG A 118 -47.08 28.30 11.62
N SER A 119 -46.85 29.37 12.37
CA SER A 119 -47.92 30.32 12.66
C SER A 119 -47.94 31.34 11.52
N ARG A 120 -49.13 31.73 11.04
CA ARG A 120 -49.31 32.70 9.92
C ARG A 120 -48.25 33.82 10.01
N GLY A 121 -47.21 33.72 9.19
CA GLY A 121 -46.11 34.71 9.16
C GLY A 121 -44.66 34.20 9.27
N ALA A 122 -44.34 32.99 9.77
CA ALA A 122 -42.99 32.39 9.75
C ALA A 122 -43.04 30.90 10.15
N PRO A 123 -42.24 29.96 9.59
CA PRO A 123 -40.79 30.04 9.45
C PRO A 123 -40.25 29.54 8.09
N PHE A 124 -39.00 29.91 7.82
CA PHE A 124 -38.20 29.35 6.76
C PHE A 124 -37.82 27.89 7.11
N SER A 125 -38.31 26.92 6.34
CA SER A 125 -37.36 25.99 5.74
C SER A 125 -36.65 26.83 4.67
N PRO A 126 -35.31 26.89 4.63
CA PRO A 126 -34.66 27.51 3.49
C PRO A 126 -35.15 26.71 2.30
N GLY A 127 -35.90 27.36 1.41
CA GLY A 127 -36.23 26.77 0.13
C GLY A 127 -34.95 26.38 -0.62
N PRO A 128 -35.06 26.06 -1.92
CA PRO A 128 -33.87 26.07 -2.74
C PRO A 128 -33.18 27.42 -2.48
N GLY A 129 -31.95 27.38 -1.99
CA GLY A 129 -31.19 28.55 -1.60
C GLY A 129 -31.10 29.64 -2.67
N PHE A 130 -30.17 30.58 -2.54
CA PHE A 130 -29.88 31.42 -3.72
C PHE A 130 -29.25 30.55 -4.79
N MET A 131 -29.82 30.53 -6.00
CA MET A 131 -29.18 29.83 -7.09
C MET A 131 -27.80 30.43 -7.30
N VAL A 132 -26.78 29.59 -7.32
CA VAL A 132 -25.40 30.02 -7.51
C VAL A 132 -24.79 29.33 -8.71
N THR A 133 -23.74 29.95 -9.23
CA THR A 133 -22.99 29.33 -10.32
C THR A 133 -22.30 28.06 -9.81
N PRO A 134 -22.17 27.02 -10.65
CA PRO A 134 -21.40 25.84 -10.29
C PRO A 134 -19.96 26.17 -9.86
N GLN A 135 -19.38 27.24 -10.38
CA GLN A 135 -18.04 27.72 -10.01
C GLN A 135 -17.97 28.16 -8.55
N LEU A 136 -18.90 29.01 -8.10
CA LEU A 136 -18.95 29.49 -6.72
C LEU A 136 -19.24 28.35 -5.73
N ALA A 137 -20.16 27.45 -6.09
CA ALA A 137 -20.45 26.29 -5.27
C ALA A 137 -19.21 25.41 -5.08
N ARG A 138 -18.49 25.10 -6.16
CA ARG A 138 -17.32 24.21 -6.16
C ARG A 138 -16.10 24.74 -5.40
N GLN A 139 -15.93 26.06 -5.30
CA GLN A 139 -14.79 26.66 -4.58
C GLN A 139 -14.76 26.32 -3.10
N ASN A 140 -15.92 26.02 -2.52
CA ASN A 140 -16.09 25.73 -1.09
C ASN A 140 -16.29 24.23 -0.81
N LEU A 141 -16.18 23.37 -1.83
CA LEU A 141 -16.32 21.92 -1.68
C LEU A 141 -14.97 21.27 -1.54
N VAL A 142 -14.86 20.35 -0.60
CA VAL A 142 -13.74 19.40 -0.60
C VAL A 142 -13.94 18.42 -1.75
N SER A 143 -12.86 18.05 -2.44
CA SER A 143 -12.91 17.06 -3.52
C SER A 143 -13.57 15.76 -3.02
N GLY A 144 -14.57 15.26 -3.74
CA GLY A 144 -15.32 14.06 -3.35
C GLY A 144 -16.38 14.25 -2.26
N GLU A 145 -16.59 15.47 -1.74
CA GLU A 145 -17.66 15.78 -0.78
C GLU A 145 -19.05 15.54 -1.36
N VAL A 146 -19.21 15.78 -2.67
CA VAL A 146 -20.44 15.55 -3.41
C VAL A 146 -20.13 15.12 -4.84
N GLU A 147 -20.90 14.17 -5.36
CA GLU A 147 -20.90 13.85 -6.78
C GLU A 147 -21.42 15.05 -7.59
N ILE A 148 -20.67 15.49 -8.61
CA ILE A 148 -21.04 16.63 -9.44
C ILE A 148 -21.80 16.13 -10.67
N LEU A 149 -23.12 16.31 -10.68
CA LEU A 149 -23.99 15.97 -11.79
C LEU A 149 -24.02 17.10 -12.84
N SER A 150 -23.87 16.75 -14.12
CA SER A 150 -23.95 17.72 -15.22
C SER A 150 -25.40 18.19 -15.47
N GLY A 151 -25.61 19.48 -15.78
CA GLY A 151 -26.92 20.03 -16.12
C GLY A 151 -27.89 20.18 -14.93
N LYS A 152 -27.33 20.34 -13.73
CA LYS A 152 -28.07 20.56 -12.48
C LYS A 152 -27.75 21.92 -11.90
N ASN A 153 -28.74 22.51 -11.24
CA ASN A 153 -28.60 23.80 -10.58
C ASN A 153 -27.98 23.64 -9.19
N TRP A 154 -27.22 24.65 -8.79
CA TRP A 154 -26.62 24.75 -7.47
C TRP A 154 -27.30 25.84 -6.68
N TYR A 155 -27.44 25.62 -5.38
CA TYR A 155 -28.13 26.55 -4.49
C TYR A 155 -27.37 26.70 -3.17
N GLU A 156 -27.23 27.95 -2.71
CA GLU A 156 -26.67 28.31 -1.41
C GLU A 156 -27.74 28.31 -0.32
N ILE A 157 -27.61 27.42 0.65
CA ILE A 157 -28.48 27.38 1.82
C ILE A 157 -27.81 28.06 3.03
N PRO A 158 -28.59 28.45 4.07
CA PRO A 158 -28.05 29.15 5.23
C PRO A 158 -26.83 28.46 5.84
N ASN A 159 -25.86 29.26 6.29
CA ASN A 159 -24.53 28.86 6.77
C ASN A 159 -23.48 28.55 5.67
N SER A 160 -23.67 29.07 4.45
CA SER A 160 -22.73 28.95 3.32
C SER A 160 -22.49 27.50 2.88
N SER A 161 -23.55 26.67 2.95
CA SER A 161 -23.55 25.31 2.44
C SER A 161 -24.23 25.25 1.08
N TRP A 162 -24.01 24.18 0.31
CA TRP A 162 -24.37 24.11 -1.10
C TRP A 162 -25.09 22.81 -1.42
N TYR A 163 -26.12 22.83 -2.25
CA TYR A 163 -26.68 21.58 -2.77
C TYR A 163 -26.92 21.62 -4.28
N GLN A 164 -26.98 20.43 -4.89
CA GLN A 164 -27.24 20.24 -6.30
C GLN A 164 -28.60 19.54 -6.51
N THR A 165 -29.39 19.98 -7.50
CA THR A 165 -30.70 19.37 -7.80
C THR A 165 -30.56 17.96 -8.38
N TRP A 166 -31.55 17.11 -8.10
CA TRP A 166 -31.60 15.74 -8.64
C TRP A 166 -32.40 15.67 -9.95
N PHE A 167 -33.24 16.66 -10.24
CA PHE A 167 -33.99 16.80 -11.50
C PHE A 167 -33.22 17.59 -12.55
N ARG A 168 -33.38 17.23 -13.84
CA ARG A 168 -32.79 18.03 -14.92
C ARG A 168 -33.62 19.30 -15.07
N GLU A 169 -32.99 20.36 -15.56
CA GLU A 169 -33.72 21.58 -15.91
C GLU A 169 -34.93 21.23 -16.80
N GLY A 170 -36.14 21.63 -16.39
CA GLY A 170 -37.37 21.42 -17.16
C GLY A 170 -38.09 20.07 -17.00
N THR A 171 -37.65 19.14 -16.16
CA THR A 171 -38.40 17.86 -15.97
C THR A 171 -39.61 18.04 -15.05
N GLY A 172 -40.82 17.92 -15.60
CA GLY A 172 -42.10 18.10 -14.91
C GLY A 172 -42.67 16.86 -14.16
N ASN A 173 -41.86 15.86 -13.81
CA ASN A 173 -42.35 14.63 -13.16
C ASN A 173 -42.17 14.70 -11.63
N SER A 174 -43.28 14.77 -10.88
CA SER A 174 -43.28 14.85 -9.41
C SER A 174 -43.77 13.57 -8.73
N LEU A 175 -42.98 13.03 -7.80
CA LEU A 175 -43.42 12.13 -6.73
C LEU A 175 -42.64 12.47 -5.45
N SER A 176 -43.19 13.35 -4.60
CA SER A 176 -42.67 13.80 -3.30
C SER A 176 -41.22 14.36 -3.26
N TYR A 177 -40.91 15.19 -2.26
CA TYR A 177 -39.55 15.70 -2.04
C TYR A 177 -38.75 14.66 -1.25
N MET A 178 -37.50 14.45 -1.68
CA MET A 178 -36.56 13.54 -1.02
C MET A 178 -35.53 14.38 -0.27
N ILE A 179 -35.47 14.22 1.05
CA ILE A 179 -34.56 14.98 1.90
C ILE A 179 -33.37 14.10 2.25
N PHE A 180 -32.18 14.65 2.07
CA PHE A 180 -30.94 14.02 2.48
C PHE A 180 -30.44 14.66 3.77
N TYR A 181 -30.03 13.83 4.72
CA TYR A 181 -29.32 14.25 5.91
C TYR A 181 -27.88 13.73 5.81
N ASP A 182 -26.94 14.67 5.72
CA ASP A 182 -25.50 14.39 5.64
C ASP A 182 -24.85 14.76 6.98
N ARG A 183 -23.98 13.89 7.52
CA ARG A 183 -23.17 14.16 8.71
C ARG A 183 -21.72 13.74 8.51
N TRP A 184 -20.78 14.53 9.02
CA TRP A 184 -19.37 14.13 9.06
C TRP A 184 -19.02 13.45 10.37
N GLU A 185 -18.23 12.41 10.23
CA GLU A 185 -17.43 11.84 11.28
C GLU A 185 -15.95 11.97 10.91
N GLU A 186 -15.11 12.19 11.91
CA GLU A 186 -13.66 12.27 11.77
C GLU A 186 -13.03 11.20 12.65
N GLN A 187 -12.00 10.57 12.13
CA GLN A 187 -11.12 9.69 12.87
C GLN A 187 -9.71 10.27 12.79
N THR A 188 -9.16 10.64 13.94
CA THR A 188 -7.76 11.08 14.02
C THR A 188 -6.85 9.87 14.12
N ALA A 189 -5.78 9.89 13.36
CA ALA A 189 -4.70 8.92 13.41
C ALA A 189 -3.35 9.64 13.49
N THR A 190 -2.35 8.93 13.98
CA THR A 190 -0.99 9.45 14.11
C THR A 190 -0.01 8.54 13.40
N VAL A 191 1.04 9.13 12.85
CA VAL A 191 2.24 8.40 12.45
C VAL A 191 3.25 8.55 13.58
N ARG A 192 3.79 7.43 14.03
CA ARG A 192 4.78 7.37 15.11
C ARG A 192 6.06 6.75 14.59
N GLU A 193 7.19 7.15 15.17
CA GLU A 193 8.47 6.51 14.96
C GLU A 193 8.91 5.84 16.26
N SER A 194 9.43 4.63 16.14
CA SER A 194 10.12 3.91 17.21
C SER A 194 11.61 3.77 16.88
N VAL A 195 12.45 3.95 17.88
CA VAL A 195 13.90 3.82 17.77
C VAL A 195 14.33 2.53 18.46
N TRP A 196 15.16 1.74 17.80
CA TRP A 196 15.65 0.46 18.31
C TRP A 196 17.17 0.38 18.18
N ASN A 197 17.82 -0.11 19.23
CA ASN A 197 19.27 -0.25 19.29
C ASN A 197 19.72 -1.31 20.30
N GLY A 198 21.03 -1.56 20.36
CA GLY A 198 21.64 -2.51 21.29
C GLY A 198 21.73 -3.95 20.77
N LEU A 199 22.35 -4.82 21.59
CA LEU A 199 22.43 -6.27 21.38
C LEU A 199 22.12 -6.96 22.73
N PRO A 200 20.95 -7.59 22.90
CA PRO A 200 19.86 -7.74 21.93
C PRO A 200 19.22 -6.39 21.56
N VAL A 201 18.67 -6.30 20.34
CA VAL A 201 18.00 -5.08 19.87
C VAL A 201 16.71 -4.88 20.67
N ALA A 202 16.54 -3.70 21.27
CA ALA A 202 15.36 -3.32 22.03
C ALA A 202 14.88 -1.92 21.64
N ARG A 203 13.58 -1.66 21.80
CA ARG A 203 13.01 -0.33 21.59
C ARG A 203 13.48 0.61 22.69
N SER A 204 14.20 1.67 22.32
CA SER A 204 14.68 2.69 23.26
C SER A 204 13.66 3.83 23.42
N ASP A 205 13.06 4.28 22.33
CA ASP A 205 12.24 5.48 22.30
C ASP A 205 11.08 5.36 21.30
N GLU A 206 10.07 6.22 21.47
CA GLU A 206 8.96 6.37 20.53
C GLU A 206 8.41 7.79 20.54
N PHE A 207 8.14 8.38 19.37
CA PHE A 207 7.63 9.74 19.25
C PHE A 207 6.68 9.92 18.06
N ILE A 208 5.93 11.03 18.05
CA ILE A 208 4.94 11.35 17.01
C ILE A 208 5.63 12.12 15.87
N ILE A 209 5.49 11.62 14.63
CA ILE A 209 5.95 12.30 13.41
C ILE A 209 4.90 13.29 12.92
N GLY A 210 3.62 12.93 12.96
CA GLY A 210 2.52 13.76 12.49
C GLY A 210 1.16 13.13 12.74
N GLY A 211 0.10 13.96 12.65
CA GLY A 211 -1.28 13.53 12.73
C GLY A 211 -2.02 13.75 11.42
N TYR A 212 -2.93 12.84 11.10
CA TYR A 212 -3.82 12.93 9.93
C TYR A 212 -5.24 12.53 10.33
N SER A 213 -6.21 12.94 9.51
CA SER A 213 -7.62 12.69 9.79
C SER A 213 -8.27 11.93 8.64
N ASN A 214 -8.97 10.85 8.94
CA ASN A 214 -9.90 10.23 8.01
C ASN A 214 -11.27 10.84 8.22
N TYR A 215 -11.98 11.09 7.14
CA TYR A 215 -13.33 11.63 7.20
C TYR A 215 -14.32 10.64 6.61
N ARG A 216 -15.50 10.58 7.20
CA ARG A 216 -16.62 9.78 6.72
C ARG A 216 -17.88 10.64 6.65
N LEU A 217 -18.44 10.80 5.45
CA LEU A 217 -19.75 11.40 5.26
C LEU A 217 -20.79 10.29 5.31
N LEU A 218 -21.74 10.44 6.23
CA LEU A 218 -22.85 9.53 6.40
C LEU A 218 -24.13 10.20 5.90
N ARG A 219 -24.79 9.57 4.91
CA ARG A 219 -26.01 10.09 4.27
C ARG A 219 -27.22 9.21 4.56
N ALA A 220 -28.24 9.81 5.16
CA ALA A 220 -29.57 9.22 5.33
C ALA A 220 -30.59 9.88 4.38
N LYS A 221 -31.62 9.12 3.99
CA LYS A 221 -32.81 9.66 3.30
C LYS A 221 -33.96 9.73 4.29
N VAL A 222 -34.58 10.89 4.40
CA VAL A 222 -35.87 11.06 5.09
C VAL A 222 -36.92 11.43 4.05
N ASP A 223 -38.16 11.00 4.30
CA ASP A 223 -39.26 11.32 3.41
C ASP A 223 -39.71 12.77 3.55
N GLY A 224 -40.75 13.15 2.83
CA GLY A 224 -41.25 14.51 2.91
C GLY A 224 -41.78 14.89 4.30
N ALA A 225 -42.34 13.94 5.03
CA ALA A 225 -42.82 14.20 6.40
C ALA A 225 -41.67 14.35 7.41
N MET A 226 -40.40 14.36 6.97
CA MET A 226 -39.21 14.31 7.81
C MET A 226 -39.13 13.01 8.63
N GLU A 227 -39.82 11.96 8.19
CA GLU A 227 -39.79 10.66 8.82
C GLU A 227 -38.70 9.79 8.19
N LEU A 228 -38.08 8.95 9.01
CA LEU A 228 -37.26 7.87 8.50
C LEU A 228 -38.16 6.88 7.75
N THR A 229 -37.86 6.63 6.48
CA THR A 229 -38.57 5.59 5.71
C THR A 229 -38.50 4.27 6.47
N ALA A 230 -39.61 3.52 6.56
CA ALA A 230 -39.78 2.35 7.44
C ALA A 230 -38.67 1.27 7.37
N ASP A 231 -37.87 1.26 6.31
CA ASP A 231 -36.63 0.49 6.22
C ASP A 231 -35.47 1.19 6.96
N LYS A 232 -35.46 1.02 8.29
CA LYS A 232 -34.50 1.63 9.25
C LYS A 232 -33.04 1.19 9.09
N SER A 233 -32.73 0.32 8.12
CA SER A 233 -31.43 -0.35 8.01
C SER A 233 -30.36 0.39 7.20
N ARG A 234 -30.61 1.60 6.68
CA ARG A 234 -29.66 2.23 5.73
C ARG A 234 -29.42 3.71 5.98
N LEU A 235 -28.29 4.01 6.63
CA LEU A 235 -27.34 4.94 6.02
C LEU A 235 -27.19 4.52 4.56
N LYS A 236 -27.73 5.29 3.62
CA LYS A 236 -27.85 4.88 2.22
C LYS A 236 -26.57 5.11 1.43
N ALA A 237 -25.67 5.95 1.93
CA ALA A 237 -24.33 6.10 1.39
C ALA A 237 -23.35 6.50 2.50
N GLU A 238 -22.20 5.83 2.48
CA GLU A 238 -21.00 6.17 3.24
C GLU A 238 -19.98 6.66 2.23
N ILE A 239 -19.54 7.91 2.34
CA ILE A 239 -18.46 8.45 1.53
C ILE A 239 -17.24 8.60 2.42
N ASN A 240 -16.28 7.70 2.25
CA ASN A 240 -15.02 7.74 2.97
C ASN A 240 -14.02 8.62 2.22
N GLN A 241 -13.45 9.58 2.93
CA GLN A 241 -12.31 10.38 2.53
C GLN A 241 -11.18 10.07 3.51
N SER A 242 -10.51 8.95 3.26
CA SER A 242 -9.30 8.59 3.99
C SER A 242 -8.13 9.43 3.51
N ALA A 243 -7.35 9.95 4.45
CA ALA A 243 -6.06 10.53 4.09
C ALA A 243 -5.18 9.40 3.52
N ARG A 244 -4.40 9.73 2.50
CA ARG A 244 -3.28 8.90 2.07
C ARG A 244 -2.02 9.46 2.67
N VAL A 245 -1.12 8.58 3.08
CA VAL A 245 0.10 8.94 3.79
C VAL A 245 1.27 8.15 3.23
N SER A 246 2.35 8.86 2.92
CA SER A 246 3.64 8.30 2.54
C SER A 246 4.72 8.83 3.48
N LEU A 247 5.74 8.01 3.70
CA LEU A 247 6.85 8.32 4.58
C LEU A 247 8.12 8.55 3.77
N LEU A 248 8.94 9.50 4.22
CA LEU A 248 10.24 9.77 3.62
C LEU A 248 11.26 10.18 4.67
N GLN A 249 12.53 10.10 4.31
CA GLN A 249 13.62 10.67 5.08
C GLN A 249 13.71 12.18 4.81
N TYR A 250 13.86 12.97 5.87
CA TYR A 250 13.94 14.43 5.87
C TYR A 250 15.17 14.89 6.67
N GLY A 251 16.00 15.71 6.03
CA GLY A 251 17.24 16.23 6.60
C GLY A 251 18.36 16.27 5.56
N ALA A 252 19.15 17.33 5.56
CA ALA A 252 20.26 17.48 4.62
C ALA A 252 21.35 16.43 4.86
N THR A 253 22.00 16.01 3.79
CA THR A 253 23.22 15.18 3.74
C THR A 253 24.40 15.67 4.61
N LYS A 254 24.27 16.76 5.40
CA LYS A 254 25.35 17.42 6.14
C LYS A 254 25.00 17.95 7.54
N ALA A 255 23.75 17.82 8.02
CA ALA A 255 23.37 18.24 9.38
C ALA A 255 23.03 17.01 10.24
N ALA A 256 23.35 17.08 11.54
CA ALA A 256 23.11 15.99 12.48
C ALA A 256 21.61 15.62 12.54
N GLY A 257 21.29 14.42 12.08
CA GLY A 257 19.98 13.78 12.23
C GLY A 257 19.08 13.83 10.99
N VAL A 258 19.14 12.77 10.19
CA VAL A 258 18.05 12.37 9.30
C VAL A 258 16.83 12.01 10.16
N LYS A 259 15.67 12.57 9.85
CA LYS A 259 14.39 12.34 10.54
C LYS A 259 13.39 11.68 9.57
N THR A 260 12.40 10.96 10.08
CA THR A 260 11.25 10.58 9.26
C THR A 260 10.27 11.75 9.15
N ALA A 261 9.78 11.99 7.94
CA ALA A 261 8.69 12.90 7.64
C ALA A 261 7.46 12.14 7.15
N MET A 262 6.31 12.77 7.35
CA MET A 262 5.01 12.32 6.88
C MET A 262 4.52 13.25 5.79
N TYR A 263 4.29 12.73 4.58
CA TYR A 263 3.61 13.43 3.51
C TYR A 263 2.19 12.86 3.38
N GLN A 264 1.17 13.70 3.55
CA GLN A 264 -0.23 13.30 3.51
C GLN A 264 -1.00 14.04 2.41
N TRP A 265 -1.97 13.39 1.77
CA TRP A 265 -2.84 14.02 0.77
C TRP A 265 -4.25 13.42 0.74
N TYR A 266 -5.17 14.10 0.06
CA TYR A 266 -6.54 13.64 -0.15
C TYR A 266 -6.89 13.63 -1.64
N GLY A 267 -7.27 12.47 -2.17
CA GLY A 267 -7.65 12.32 -3.57
C GLY A 267 -6.54 12.86 -4.50
N ASN A 268 -6.89 13.83 -5.35
CA ASN A 268 -5.96 14.48 -6.27
C ASN A 268 -5.49 15.87 -5.80
N GLY A 269 -5.70 16.22 -4.53
CA GLY A 269 -5.24 17.49 -3.97
C GLY A 269 -3.74 17.52 -3.71
N GLU A 270 -3.21 18.70 -3.42
CA GLU A 270 -1.83 18.91 -2.95
C GLU A 270 -1.62 18.23 -1.60
N GLY A 271 -0.40 17.79 -1.36
CA GLY A 271 -0.02 17.17 -0.09
C GLY A 271 0.51 18.15 0.95
N VAL A 272 0.58 17.69 2.18
CA VAL A 272 1.14 18.40 3.33
C VAL A 272 2.25 17.57 3.94
N LEU A 273 3.38 18.19 4.19
CA LEU A 273 4.54 17.59 4.83
C LEU A 273 4.58 17.96 6.31
N SER A 274 4.78 16.97 7.17
CA SER A 274 4.96 17.14 8.61
C SER A 274 6.19 16.40 9.11
N VAL A 275 6.91 17.03 10.04
CA VAL A 275 8.09 16.49 10.73
C VAL A 275 7.95 16.81 12.21
N GLU A 276 8.17 15.83 13.10
CA GLU A 276 8.08 16.03 14.57
C GLU A 276 6.79 16.74 15.02
N ASN A 277 5.68 16.34 14.42
CA ASN A 277 4.33 16.86 14.67
C ASN A 277 4.16 18.35 14.29
N GLN A 278 5.00 18.87 13.39
CA GLN A 278 4.90 20.23 12.87
C GLN A 278 4.83 20.21 11.35
N ARG A 279 3.97 21.07 10.79
CA ARG A 279 3.91 21.29 9.34
C ARG A 279 5.19 21.99 8.89
N VAL A 280 5.77 21.50 7.79
CA VAL A 280 6.98 22.05 7.19
C VAL A 280 6.61 22.71 5.87
N ASP A 281 7.16 23.90 5.62
CA ASP A 281 7.06 24.57 4.32
C ASP A 281 8.12 24.02 3.36
N PHE A 282 7.70 23.70 2.14
CA PHE A 282 8.55 23.20 1.06
C PHE A 282 8.15 23.85 -0.27
N ASN A 283 9.10 23.86 -1.20
CA ASN A 283 8.87 24.21 -2.58
C ASN A 283 8.71 22.93 -3.41
N THR A 284 7.50 22.62 -3.83
CA THR A 284 7.24 21.46 -4.68
C THR A 284 7.72 21.74 -6.09
N VAL A 285 8.71 20.99 -6.57
CA VAL A 285 9.19 21.11 -7.96
C VAL A 285 8.24 20.35 -8.89
N TRP A 286 7.91 19.12 -8.52
CA TRP A 286 6.94 18.30 -9.23
C TRP A 286 6.04 17.59 -8.25
N GLU A 287 4.74 17.64 -8.52
CA GLU A 287 3.74 16.95 -7.72
C GLU A 287 2.87 16.07 -8.60
N SER A 288 2.95 14.76 -8.35
CA SER A 288 1.98 13.80 -8.84
C SER A 288 0.62 14.09 -8.22
N LEU A 289 -0.42 14.04 -9.05
CA LEU A 289 -1.81 14.15 -8.60
C LEU A 289 -2.51 12.78 -8.56
N ASP A 290 -1.72 11.70 -8.62
CA ASP A 290 -2.23 10.33 -8.49
C ASP A 290 -2.96 10.18 -7.14
N LYS A 291 -4.11 9.52 -7.17
CA LYS A 291 -4.98 9.36 -6.01
C LYS A 291 -4.51 8.23 -5.09
N GLN A 292 -3.78 7.25 -5.63
CA GLN A 292 -3.47 6.00 -4.94
C GLN A 292 -2.05 5.99 -4.39
N ALA A 293 -1.05 6.19 -5.25
CA ALA A 293 0.35 6.02 -4.88
C ALA A 293 1.16 7.27 -5.21
N ARG A 294 1.75 7.87 -4.18
CA ARG A 294 2.68 8.99 -4.28
C ARG A 294 3.94 8.71 -3.50
N PHE A 295 5.09 8.97 -4.10
CA PHE A 295 6.41 8.72 -3.56
C PHE A 295 7.16 10.06 -3.40
N PRO A 296 7.12 10.65 -2.20
CA PRO A 296 7.77 11.93 -1.91
C PRO A 296 9.28 11.75 -1.66
N PHE A 297 10.10 12.64 -2.19
CA PHE A 297 11.55 12.72 -1.99
C PHE A 297 12.00 14.16 -1.83
N MET A 298 12.89 14.40 -0.86
CA MET A 298 13.59 15.67 -0.74
C MET A 298 14.77 15.68 -1.73
N LEU A 299 14.77 16.63 -2.67
CA LEU A 299 15.90 16.87 -3.56
C LEU A 299 17.01 17.64 -2.84
N ASP A 300 16.63 18.54 -1.94
CA ASP A 300 17.48 19.23 -0.98
C ASP A 300 16.64 19.67 0.23
N GLU A 301 17.18 20.55 1.09
CA GLU A 301 16.51 21.01 2.32
C GLU A 301 15.10 21.59 2.12
N LYS A 302 14.77 22.10 0.93
CA LYS A 302 13.48 22.78 0.71
C LYS A 302 12.72 22.31 -0.52
N ARG A 303 13.36 21.59 -1.45
CA ARG A 303 12.71 21.16 -2.69
C ARG A 303 12.19 19.74 -2.60
N LEU A 304 10.88 19.59 -2.80
CA LEU A 304 10.18 18.31 -2.77
C LEU A 304 9.84 17.85 -4.20
N ILE A 305 10.03 16.55 -4.45
CA ILE A 305 9.53 15.85 -5.63
C ILE A 305 8.54 14.80 -5.14
N VAL A 306 7.35 14.75 -5.72
CA VAL A 306 6.36 13.72 -5.40
C VAL A 306 6.07 12.94 -6.67
N MET A 307 6.67 11.76 -6.79
CA MET A 307 6.51 10.90 -7.96
C MET A 307 5.23 10.08 -7.87
N GLY A 308 4.62 9.78 -9.02
CA GLY A 308 3.49 8.87 -9.15
C GLY A 308 3.28 8.50 -10.61
N THR A 309 2.26 7.69 -10.89
CA THR A 309 2.07 7.11 -12.24
C THR A 309 1.79 8.18 -13.30
N ASP A 310 1.04 9.23 -12.95
CA ASP A 310 0.75 10.33 -13.87
C ASP A 310 2.01 11.10 -14.30
N LEU A 311 2.98 11.32 -13.39
CA LEU A 311 4.27 11.91 -13.74
C LEU A 311 5.15 10.95 -14.53
N LEU A 312 5.13 9.66 -14.20
CA LEU A 312 5.86 8.63 -14.95
C LEU A 312 5.44 8.65 -16.42
N HIS A 313 4.13 8.61 -16.67
CA HIS A 313 3.58 8.68 -18.03
C HIS A 313 4.00 9.96 -18.74
N ARG A 314 3.88 11.14 -18.13
CA ARG A 314 4.33 12.40 -18.74
C ARG A 314 5.81 12.38 -19.12
N TRP A 315 6.66 11.76 -18.30
CA TRP A 315 8.10 11.66 -18.62
C TRP A 315 8.36 10.64 -19.73
N LEU A 316 7.62 9.54 -19.76
CA LEU A 316 7.73 8.50 -20.78
C LEU A 316 7.04 8.84 -22.11
N GLU A 317 6.10 9.78 -22.14
CA GLU A 317 5.48 10.28 -23.39
C GLU A 317 6.53 10.76 -24.39
N SER A 318 7.61 11.37 -23.89
CA SER A 318 8.75 11.81 -24.71
C SER A 318 9.59 10.67 -25.31
N HIS A 319 9.40 9.43 -24.85
CA HIS A 319 10.13 8.23 -25.26
C HIS A 319 9.32 7.32 -26.21
N GLY A 320 8.05 7.66 -26.49
CA GLY A 320 7.18 6.96 -27.44
C GLY A 320 6.10 6.06 -26.79
N PRO A 321 5.25 5.41 -27.59
CA PRO A 321 4.01 4.74 -27.14
C PRO A 321 4.22 3.39 -26.42
N GLY A 322 5.45 3.03 -26.02
CA GLY A 322 5.79 1.72 -25.44
C GLY A 322 5.44 1.53 -23.96
N HIS A 323 4.95 2.57 -23.29
CA HIS A 323 4.88 2.63 -21.82
C HIS A 323 3.50 2.98 -21.26
N GLU A 324 2.44 2.80 -22.05
CA GLU A 324 1.06 3.14 -21.66
C GLU A 324 0.57 2.36 -20.42
N ASN A 325 1.15 1.19 -20.16
CA ASN A 325 0.81 0.33 -19.02
C ASN A 325 1.79 0.44 -17.84
N SER A 326 2.79 1.31 -17.89
CA SER A 326 3.76 1.43 -16.80
C SER A 326 3.09 2.05 -15.57
N GLU A 327 3.23 1.47 -14.38
CA GLU A 327 2.71 2.03 -13.13
C GLU A 327 3.86 2.32 -12.17
N CYS A 328 3.83 3.46 -11.48
CA CYS A 328 4.87 3.77 -10.51
C CYS A 328 4.67 2.91 -9.24
N THR A 329 5.35 1.76 -9.16
CA THR A 329 5.20 0.81 -8.05
C THR A 329 6.19 1.08 -6.91
N PHE A 330 7.45 1.32 -7.26
CA PHE A 330 8.48 1.75 -6.31
C PHE A 330 9.29 2.87 -6.91
N CYS A 331 9.79 3.76 -6.05
CA CYS A 331 10.60 4.87 -6.47
C CYS A 331 11.68 5.14 -5.44
N VAL A 332 12.89 5.50 -5.90
CA VAL A 332 14.02 5.86 -5.04
C VAL A 332 14.81 6.97 -5.72
N LEU A 333 15.09 8.05 -4.98
CA LEU A 333 16.00 9.11 -5.39
C LEU A 333 17.41 8.81 -4.89
N VAL A 334 18.40 8.80 -5.78
CA VAL A 334 19.82 8.59 -5.44
C VAL A 334 20.69 9.75 -5.93
N PRO A 335 21.77 10.11 -5.23
CA PRO A 335 22.78 11.03 -5.76
C PRO A 335 23.42 10.46 -7.04
N ALA A 336 23.63 11.30 -8.06
CA ALA A 336 24.26 10.92 -9.33
C ALA A 336 25.56 11.70 -9.63
N GLY A 337 26.11 12.41 -8.62
CA GLY A 337 27.31 13.25 -8.75
C GLY A 337 27.04 14.63 -9.35
N ASN A 338 28.01 15.56 -9.28
CA ASN A 338 27.90 16.93 -9.84
C ASN A 338 26.62 17.71 -9.47
N ASN A 339 26.12 17.56 -8.24
CA ASN A 339 24.82 18.12 -7.79
C ASN A 339 23.61 17.66 -8.62
N THR A 340 23.70 16.50 -9.26
CA THR A 340 22.61 15.83 -9.96
C THR A 340 22.09 14.66 -9.13
N HIS A 341 20.83 14.32 -9.35
CA HIS A 341 20.18 13.18 -8.73
C HIS A 341 19.64 12.26 -9.82
N ALA A 342 19.53 10.97 -9.53
CA ALA A 342 18.84 10.01 -10.37
C ALA A 342 17.61 9.49 -9.63
N LEU A 343 16.43 9.68 -10.22
CA LEU A 343 15.19 9.07 -9.74
C LEU A 343 14.99 7.74 -10.46
N SER A 344 15.08 6.65 -9.71
CA SER A 344 14.84 5.30 -10.23
C SER A 344 13.40 4.90 -9.92
N VAL A 345 12.64 4.51 -10.94
CA VAL A 345 11.24 4.10 -10.85
C VAL A 345 11.12 2.67 -11.35
N TYR A 346 10.70 1.76 -10.49
CA TYR A 346 10.31 0.43 -10.91
C TYR A 346 8.82 0.41 -11.22
N SER A 347 8.51 -0.22 -12.34
CA SER A 347 7.15 -0.39 -12.82
C SER A 347 6.75 -1.86 -12.85
N ALA A 348 5.58 -2.13 -12.29
CA ALA A 348 4.82 -3.35 -12.50
C ALA A 348 3.49 -2.93 -13.15
N PRO A 349 2.99 -3.63 -14.19
CA PRO A 349 3.29 -5.01 -14.53
C PRO A 349 4.39 -5.26 -15.57
N ASP A 350 4.94 -4.23 -16.21
CA ASP A 350 5.95 -4.35 -17.28
C ASP A 350 7.33 -4.82 -16.80
N ASN A 351 7.55 -4.91 -15.49
CA ASN A 351 8.78 -5.37 -14.84
C ASN A 351 10.03 -4.61 -15.32
N SER A 352 9.85 -3.30 -15.52
CA SER A 352 10.86 -2.39 -16.06
C SER A 352 11.38 -1.45 -14.96
N LEU A 353 12.69 -1.16 -15.02
CA LEU A 353 13.34 -0.18 -14.18
C LEU A 353 13.73 1.03 -15.04
N PHE A 354 13.12 2.17 -14.76
CA PHE A 354 13.43 3.45 -15.38
C PHE A 354 14.35 4.25 -14.47
N ARG A 355 15.30 4.99 -15.05
CA ARG A 355 16.15 5.93 -14.32
C ARG A 355 16.18 7.28 -15.03
N PHE A 356 15.72 8.31 -14.34
CA PHE A 356 15.66 9.69 -14.82
C PHE A 356 16.69 10.55 -14.10
N PHE A 357 17.45 11.34 -14.85
CA PHE A 357 18.44 12.24 -14.27
C PHE A 357 17.87 13.63 -14.08
N ILE A 358 18.04 14.17 -12.87
CA ILE A 358 17.53 15.47 -12.42
C ILE A 358 18.72 16.37 -12.13
N ASP A 359 18.79 17.51 -12.79
CA ASP A 359 19.87 18.47 -12.58
C ASP A 359 19.67 19.34 -11.32
N SER A 360 20.68 20.17 -11.01
CA SER A 360 20.65 21.05 -9.85
C SER A 360 19.53 22.10 -9.88
N THR A 361 19.02 22.45 -11.06
CA THR A 361 17.87 23.36 -11.25
C THR A 361 16.54 22.64 -11.23
N ALA A 362 16.57 21.33 -10.98
CA ALA A 362 15.43 20.45 -11.03
C ALA A 362 14.75 20.47 -12.41
N ASN A 363 15.54 20.21 -13.45
CA ASN A 363 15.03 19.78 -14.76
C ASN A 363 15.37 18.31 -14.99
N VAL A 364 14.43 17.56 -15.59
CA VAL A 364 14.65 16.17 -15.97
C VAL A 364 15.34 16.11 -17.32
N ASN A 365 16.52 15.48 -17.38
CA ASN A 365 17.21 15.22 -18.64
C ASN A 365 16.69 13.94 -19.28
N LEU A 366 15.60 14.07 -20.03
CA LEU A 366 14.93 12.95 -20.72
C LEU A 366 15.83 12.26 -21.75
N LYS A 367 16.87 12.92 -22.28
CA LYS A 367 17.81 12.29 -23.22
C LYS A 367 18.77 11.30 -22.56
N MET A 368 18.94 11.40 -21.24
CA MET A 368 19.79 10.52 -20.45
C MET A 368 19.01 9.40 -19.75
N THR A 369 17.70 9.31 -19.97
CA THR A 369 16.87 8.27 -19.37
C THR A 369 17.42 6.88 -19.71
N GLN A 370 17.54 6.04 -18.69
CA GLN A 370 17.94 4.64 -18.85
C GLN A 370 16.76 3.73 -18.53
N VAL A 371 16.68 2.60 -19.23
CA VAL A 371 15.64 1.58 -19.03
C VAL A 371 16.29 0.20 -19.00
N ALA A 372 15.90 -0.64 -18.04
CA ALA A 372 16.29 -2.05 -17.97
C ALA A 372 15.07 -2.94 -17.72
N ASN A 373 15.05 -4.10 -18.36
CA ASN A 373 14.07 -5.16 -18.07
C ASN A 373 14.66 -6.09 -17.03
N LEU A 374 13.93 -6.33 -15.93
CA LEU A 374 14.45 -7.13 -14.84
C LEU A 374 14.18 -8.62 -15.05
N ALA A 375 15.16 -9.47 -14.74
CA ALA A 375 15.00 -10.93 -14.76
C ALA A 375 14.28 -11.47 -13.50
N PHE A 376 14.01 -10.61 -12.53
CA PHE A 376 13.33 -10.89 -11.28
C PHE A 376 12.29 -9.78 -11.04
N LYS A 377 11.39 -10.00 -10.06
CA LYS A 377 10.41 -8.99 -9.64
C LYS A 377 10.85 -8.39 -8.29
N PRO A 378 11.30 -7.14 -8.25
CA PRO A 378 11.54 -6.44 -7.00
C PRO A 378 10.27 -6.40 -6.14
N CYS A 379 10.43 -6.62 -4.84
CA CYS A 379 9.41 -6.36 -3.82
C CYS A 379 9.84 -5.27 -2.83
N ALA A 380 11.07 -4.78 -2.93
CA ALA A 380 11.57 -3.64 -2.18
C ALA A 380 12.69 -2.93 -2.96
N MET A 381 12.83 -1.62 -2.72
CA MET A 381 13.90 -0.80 -3.28
C MET A 381 14.40 0.18 -2.23
N THR A 382 15.71 0.43 -2.22
CA THR A 382 16.34 1.45 -1.37
C THR A 382 17.64 1.95 -2.02
N ALA A 383 18.32 2.89 -1.38
CA ALA A 383 19.59 3.44 -1.83
C ALA A 383 20.68 3.17 -0.81
N ASP A 384 21.92 3.03 -1.28
CA ASP A 384 23.09 3.16 -0.42
C ASP A 384 23.62 4.61 -0.39
N HIS A 385 24.60 4.85 0.48
CA HIS A 385 25.21 6.19 0.66
C HIS A 385 26.08 6.63 -0.52
N GLU A 386 26.46 5.71 -1.42
CA GLU A 386 27.26 5.99 -2.62
C GLU A 386 26.40 6.35 -3.83
N GLY A 387 25.07 6.32 -3.68
CA GLY A 387 24.13 6.61 -4.76
C GLY A 387 23.85 5.40 -5.67
N ASN A 388 24.14 4.19 -5.20
CA ASN A 388 23.68 2.99 -5.86
C ASN A 388 22.26 2.65 -5.43
N LEU A 389 21.53 2.02 -6.36
CA LEU A 389 20.19 1.50 -6.12
C LEU A 389 20.29 0.05 -5.66
N ILE A 390 19.65 -0.28 -4.55
CA ILE A 390 19.56 -1.64 -4.01
C ILE A 390 18.14 -2.16 -4.21
N LEU A 391 18.02 -3.35 -4.80
CA LEU A 391 16.77 -4.03 -5.13
C LEU A 391 16.68 -5.35 -4.38
N GLY A 392 15.51 -5.62 -3.79
CA GLY A 392 15.23 -6.86 -3.07
C GLY A 392 14.14 -7.66 -3.78
N GLY A 393 14.31 -8.97 -3.92
CA GLY A 393 13.33 -9.82 -4.58
C GLY A 393 13.37 -11.28 -4.11
N PHE A 394 12.20 -11.91 -4.02
CA PHE A 394 12.07 -13.32 -3.65
C PHE A 394 12.39 -14.25 -4.82
N SER A 395 13.02 -15.38 -4.53
CA SER A 395 13.19 -16.49 -5.46
C SER A 395 13.03 -17.82 -4.73
N VAL A 396 12.85 -18.89 -5.51
CA VAL A 396 12.76 -20.26 -5.02
C VAL A 396 13.79 -21.17 -5.69
N TRP A 397 14.26 -22.19 -4.97
CA TRP A 397 15.10 -23.25 -5.51
C TRP A 397 14.62 -24.64 -5.04
N PRO A 398 14.42 -25.60 -5.96
CA PRO A 398 14.38 -25.40 -7.41
C PRO A 398 13.21 -24.49 -7.83
N PHE A 399 13.23 -23.98 -9.07
CA PHE A 399 12.16 -23.09 -9.57
C PHE A 399 10.82 -23.83 -9.74
N SER A 400 10.89 -25.09 -10.16
CA SER A 400 9.79 -26.02 -10.28
C SER A 400 10.12 -27.34 -9.59
N ILE A 401 9.09 -28.12 -9.28
CA ILE A 401 9.23 -29.51 -8.85
C ILE A 401 8.35 -30.34 -9.78
N VAL A 402 8.82 -30.61 -10.99
CA VAL A 402 7.99 -31.26 -12.03
C VAL A 402 8.65 -32.51 -12.58
N ASP A 403 9.94 -32.46 -12.86
CA ASP A 403 10.69 -33.58 -13.42
C ASP A 403 11.52 -34.33 -12.37
N ASP A 404 12.16 -35.41 -12.79
CA ASP A 404 12.88 -36.32 -11.89
C ASP A 404 14.17 -35.69 -11.32
N GLU A 405 14.80 -34.75 -12.04
CA GLU A 405 15.98 -34.02 -11.53
C GLU A 405 15.54 -32.97 -10.50
N ASP A 406 14.47 -32.22 -10.76
CA ASP A 406 13.87 -31.29 -9.80
C ASP A 406 13.46 -32.01 -8.50
N LEU A 407 12.83 -33.19 -8.64
CA LEU A 407 12.45 -34.05 -7.51
C LEU A 407 13.68 -34.46 -6.71
N LEU A 408 14.69 -34.99 -7.39
CA LEU A 408 15.94 -35.43 -6.77
C LEU A 408 16.62 -34.30 -5.98
N MET A 409 16.69 -33.11 -6.57
CA MET A 409 17.31 -31.92 -5.96
C MET A 409 16.54 -31.40 -4.75
N SER A 410 15.28 -31.81 -4.59
CA SER A 410 14.39 -31.37 -3.52
C SER A 410 14.21 -32.40 -2.40
N VAL A 411 14.74 -33.63 -2.52
CA VAL A 411 14.45 -34.68 -1.53
C VAL A 411 15.05 -34.35 -0.17
N GLU A 412 14.17 -34.24 0.82
CA GLU A 412 14.52 -33.98 2.22
C GLU A 412 14.47 -35.29 3.04
N ALA A 413 13.43 -36.10 2.83
CA ALA A 413 13.23 -37.35 3.55
C ALA A 413 12.40 -38.36 2.74
N ILE A 414 12.54 -39.63 3.07
CA ILE A 414 11.73 -40.72 2.52
C ILE A 414 11.19 -41.53 3.68
N GLU A 415 9.87 -41.72 3.70
CA GLU A 415 9.17 -42.51 4.71
C GLU A 415 8.49 -43.70 4.05
N LEU A 416 8.71 -44.89 4.61
CA LEU A 416 8.05 -46.12 4.16
C LEU A 416 6.81 -46.36 5.03
N ALA A 417 5.69 -46.70 4.37
CA ALA A 417 4.49 -47.10 5.07
C ALA A 417 4.68 -48.48 5.73
N PRO A 418 4.04 -48.74 6.88
CA PRO A 418 4.09 -50.06 7.53
C PRO A 418 3.62 -51.16 6.58
N VAL A 419 4.37 -52.26 6.53
CA VAL A 419 4.04 -53.41 5.69
C VAL A 419 2.76 -54.05 6.21
N GLN A 420 1.69 -53.99 5.41
CA GLN A 420 0.44 -54.69 5.71
C GLN A 420 0.61 -56.19 5.45
N SER A 421 0.12 -57.03 6.37
CA SER A 421 0.21 -58.49 6.27
C SER A 421 -0.41 -58.98 4.95
N GLY A 422 0.37 -59.69 4.13
CA GLY A 422 -0.05 -60.21 2.82
C GLY A 422 0.11 -59.24 1.63
N SER A 423 0.54 -58.00 1.85
CA SER A 423 0.83 -57.05 0.77
C SER A 423 2.13 -57.40 0.05
N LYS A 424 2.09 -57.44 -1.29
CA LYS A 424 3.28 -57.50 -2.16
C LYS A 424 3.80 -56.11 -2.55
N GLU A 425 3.05 -55.06 -2.22
CA GLU A 425 3.37 -53.69 -2.58
C GLU A 425 4.17 -52.99 -1.47
N VAL A 426 5.18 -52.22 -1.88
CA VAL A 426 5.88 -51.26 -1.01
C VAL A 426 5.29 -49.88 -1.27
N LYS A 427 4.86 -49.21 -0.21
CA LYS A 427 4.29 -47.85 -0.27
C LYS A 427 5.13 -46.92 0.57
N GLY A 428 5.20 -45.66 0.17
CA GLY A 428 5.88 -44.66 0.95
C GLY A 428 5.65 -43.26 0.41
N THR A 429 6.30 -42.31 1.04
CA THR A 429 6.20 -40.90 0.74
C THR A 429 7.59 -40.28 0.66
N ILE A 430 7.80 -39.47 -0.36
CA ILE A 430 9.00 -38.63 -0.52
C ILE A 430 8.59 -37.23 -0.06
N LEU A 431 9.27 -36.74 0.97
CA LEU A 431 9.17 -35.35 1.41
C LEU A 431 10.18 -34.52 0.63
N LEU A 432 9.70 -33.44 0.05
CA LEU A 432 10.46 -32.54 -0.82
C LEU A 432 10.48 -31.14 -0.20
N ALA A 433 11.62 -30.45 -0.27
CA ALA A 433 11.80 -29.09 0.20
C ALA A 433 12.10 -28.15 -0.96
N GLN A 434 11.28 -27.10 -1.09
CA GLN A 434 11.57 -25.96 -1.95
C GLN A 434 12.07 -24.79 -1.10
N GLN A 435 13.32 -24.39 -1.29
CA GLN A 435 13.93 -23.33 -0.49
C GLN A 435 13.56 -21.95 -1.05
N HIS A 436 13.15 -21.05 -0.17
CA HIS A 436 12.89 -19.64 -0.49
C HIS A 436 14.07 -18.78 -0.08
N TYR A 437 14.42 -17.85 -0.96
CA TYR A 437 15.48 -16.88 -0.74
C TYR A 437 14.97 -15.46 -0.95
N PHE A 438 15.52 -14.54 -0.16
CA PHE A 438 15.44 -13.11 -0.44
C PHE A 438 16.79 -12.66 -1.01
N ASN A 439 16.79 -12.22 -2.27
CA ASN A 439 17.99 -11.86 -3.01
C ASN A 439 18.16 -10.34 -3.05
N ILE A 440 19.40 -9.90 -2.99
CA ILE A 440 19.80 -8.51 -3.12
C ILE A 440 20.53 -8.31 -4.44
N TYR A 441 20.13 -7.26 -5.16
CA TYR A 441 20.77 -6.80 -6.39
C TYR A 441 21.14 -5.33 -6.24
N ARG A 442 22.14 -4.88 -7.00
CA ARG A 442 22.55 -3.48 -7.06
C ARG A 442 22.70 -2.98 -8.48
N ALA A 443 22.08 -1.85 -8.79
CA ALA A 443 22.37 -1.05 -9.97
C ALA A 443 23.25 0.15 -9.56
N SER A 444 24.43 0.27 -10.16
CA SER A 444 25.38 1.34 -9.82
C SER A 444 24.86 2.72 -10.24
N SER A 445 25.48 3.80 -9.80
CA SER A 445 25.14 5.15 -10.26
C SER A 445 25.29 5.35 -11.78
N GLN A 446 26.12 4.55 -12.45
CA GLN A 446 26.43 4.66 -13.88
C GLN A 446 25.59 3.73 -14.77
N SER A 447 25.06 2.64 -14.22
CA SER A 447 24.33 1.61 -14.95
C SER A 447 22.99 1.29 -14.28
N VAL A 448 21.91 1.24 -15.06
CA VAL A 448 20.59 0.81 -14.59
C VAL A 448 20.49 -0.72 -14.45
N GLU A 449 21.37 -1.48 -15.11
CA GLU A 449 21.38 -2.95 -15.07
C GLU A 449 21.81 -3.47 -13.69
N PRO A 450 20.95 -4.19 -12.95
CA PRO A 450 21.29 -4.67 -11.61
C PRO A 450 22.19 -5.91 -11.64
N VAL A 451 23.17 -5.94 -10.75
CA VAL A 451 24.05 -7.09 -10.49
C VAL A 451 23.66 -7.76 -9.18
N TRP A 452 23.59 -9.08 -9.15
CA TRP A 452 23.31 -9.85 -7.93
C TRP A 452 24.46 -9.71 -6.92
N LEU A 453 24.14 -9.42 -5.66
CA LEU A 453 25.12 -9.30 -4.57
C LEU A 453 25.15 -10.53 -3.67
N GLY A 454 23.97 -11.01 -3.29
CA GLY A 454 23.84 -12.03 -2.25
C GLY A 454 22.40 -12.36 -1.94
N ARG A 455 22.20 -13.27 -0.97
CA ARG A 455 20.88 -13.72 -0.56
C ARG A 455 20.85 -14.17 0.89
N LEU A 456 19.68 -14.05 1.50
CA LEU A 456 19.32 -14.70 2.75
C LEU A 456 18.38 -15.88 2.45
N ASN A 457 18.62 -17.02 3.11
CA ASN A 457 17.63 -18.09 3.15
C ASN A 457 16.55 -17.74 4.19
N VAL A 458 15.30 -17.54 3.72
CA VAL A 458 14.20 -17.07 4.56
C VAL A 458 13.28 -18.19 5.05
N GLY A 459 13.35 -19.36 4.42
CA GLY A 459 12.54 -20.52 4.81
C GLY A 459 12.25 -21.43 3.63
N ARG A 460 11.32 -22.37 3.81
CA ARG A 460 11.01 -23.39 2.80
C ARG A 460 9.52 -23.73 2.77
N HIS A 461 9.08 -24.21 1.62
CA HIS A 461 7.80 -24.91 1.47
C HIS A 461 8.06 -26.41 1.34
N LEU A 462 7.21 -27.21 1.97
CA LEU A 462 7.31 -28.67 1.92
C LEU A 462 6.26 -29.22 0.96
N HIS A 463 6.70 -30.17 0.14
CA HIS A 463 5.86 -30.90 -0.79
C HIS A 463 5.98 -32.40 -0.51
N GLN A 464 4.97 -33.15 -0.91
CA GLN A 464 4.95 -34.60 -0.72
C GLN A 464 4.56 -35.31 -2.00
N CYS A 465 5.29 -36.39 -2.31
CA CYS A 465 4.95 -37.36 -3.35
C CYS A 465 4.72 -38.73 -2.71
N GLY A 466 3.60 -39.37 -3.00
CA GLY A 466 3.39 -40.77 -2.67
C GLY A 466 3.96 -41.67 -3.76
N PHE A 467 4.52 -42.82 -3.38
CA PHE A 467 4.93 -43.85 -4.33
C PHE A 467 4.39 -45.23 -3.94
N VAL A 468 4.19 -46.06 -4.97
CA VAL A 468 3.79 -47.47 -4.83
C VAL A 468 4.64 -48.31 -5.78
N LEU A 469 5.28 -49.35 -5.25
CA LEU A 469 6.06 -50.34 -6.01
C LEU A 469 5.36 -51.70 -5.91
N ALA A 470 5.01 -52.31 -7.05
CA ALA A 470 4.11 -53.46 -7.15
C ALA A 470 4.72 -54.84 -6.87
N GLU A 471 5.98 -54.92 -6.43
CA GLU A 471 6.61 -56.17 -6.02
C GLU A 471 7.75 -55.89 -5.04
N GLN A 472 8.13 -56.86 -4.18
CA GLN A 472 9.37 -56.81 -3.42
C GLN A 472 10.55 -56.80 -4.40
N SER A 473 10.89 -55.64 -4.95
CA SER A 473 12.13 -55.46 -5.69
C SER A 473 13.27 -55.78 -4.72
N THR A 474 13.91 -56.93 -4.92
CA THR A 474 14.98 -57.52 -4.10
C THR A 474 16.29 -56.71 -4.12
N GLY A 475 16.19 -55.40 -4.33
CA GLY A 475 17.31 -54.48 -4.44
C GLY A 475 16.85 -53.03 -4.29
N PHE A 476 16.01 -52.73 -3.29
CA PHE A 476 15.85 -51.34 -2.85
C PHE A 476 17.18 -50.90 -2.24
N ASN A 477 18.10 -50.43 -3.08
CA ASN A 477 19.22 -49.64 -2.64
C ASN A 477 18.64 -48.33 -2.10
N SER A 478 19.20 -47.82 -1.01
CA SER A 478 18.80 -46.55 -0.38
C SER A 478 19.06 -45.31 -1.27
N ASP A 479 19.20 -45.48 -2.58
CA ASP A 479 19.39 -44.41 -3.56
C ASP A 479 18.03 -43.87 -4.03
N VAL A 480 17.84 -42.58 -3.79
CA VAL A 480 16.65 -41.81 -4.19
C VAL A 480 16.44 -41.83 -5.70
N ARG A 481 17.52 -41.83 -6.49
CA ARG A 481 17.44 -41.88 -7.96
C ARG A 481 16.80 -43.17 -8.44
N ASP A 482 17.23 -44.29 -7.85
CA ASP A 482 16.68 -45.61 -8.18
C ASP A 482 15.22 -45.71 -7.74
N LEU A 483 14.86 -45.16 -6.58
CA LEU A 483 13.47 -45.10 -6.13
C LEU A 483 12.57 -44.35 -7.14
N ILE A 484 12.96 -43.13 -7.53
CA ILE A 484 12.17 -42.31 -8.47
C ILE A 484 12.03 -43.06 -9.81
N ARG A 485 13.14 -43.61 -10.33
CA ARG A 485 13.13 -44.38 -11.57
C ARG A 485 12.22 -45.61 -11.48
N LEU A 486 12.31 -46.38 -10.40
CA LEU A 486 11.47 -47.56 -10.16
C LEU A 486 9.99 -47.17 -10.07
N ALA A 487 9.66 -46.10 -9.35
CA ALA A 487 8.28 -45.64 -9.16
C ALA A 487 7.60 -45.21 -10.49
N ARG A 488 8.37 -44.91 -11.53
CA ARG A 488 7.90 -44.58 -12.89
C ARG A 488 7.73 -45.79 -13.81
N MET A 489 8.18 -46.98 -13.42
CA MET A 489 8.05 -48.19 -14.25
C MET A 489 6.61 -48.70 -14.33
N ASN A 490 6.28 -49.41 -15.42
CA ASN A 490 4.96 -50.02 -15.59
C ASN A 490 4.60 -50.93 -14.41
N GLY A 491 3.43 -50.71 -13.82
CA GLY A 491 2.96 -51.42 -12.62
C GLY A 491 3.22 -50.65 -11.31
N ASN A 492 4.11 -49.66 -11.31
CA ASN A 492 4.39 -48.79 -10.17
C ASN A 492 3.69 -47.42 -10.34
N SER A 493 3.73 -46.60 -9.31
CA SER A 493 3.24 -45.21 -9.40
C SER A 493 4.05 -44.24 -8.55
N LEU A 494 4.15 -43.01 -9.05
CA LEU A 494 4.66 -41.83 -8.35
C LEU A 494 3.63 -40.71 -8.52
N SER A 495 3.09 -40.18 -7.43
CA SER A 495 2.16 -39.06 -7.48
C SER A 495 2.86 -37.74 -7.82
N ALA A 496 2.11 -36.78 -8.34
CA ALA A 496 2.62 -35.41 -8.48
C ALA A 496 2.92 -34.79 -7.10
N PRO A 497 3.89 -33.88 -7.00
CA PRO A 497 4.17 -33.13 -5.76
C PRO A 497 2.96 -32.33 -5.31
N LYS A 498 2.50 -32.60 -4.09
CA LYS A 498 1.45 -31.81 -3.44
C LYS A 498 2.09 -30.92 -2.38
N ARG A 499 1.87 -29.60 -2.45
CA ARG A 499 2.27 -28.68 -1.37
C ARG A 499 1.48 -29.03 -0.11
N LEU A 500 2.19 -29.16 1.01
CA LEU A 500 1.58 -29.39 2.31
C LEU A 500 1.02 -28.09 2.87
N SER A 501 -0.07 -28.16 3.61
CA SER A 501 -0.62 -27.00 4.34
C SER A 501 0.16 -26.73 5.63
N GLU A 502 0.00 -25.53 6.20
CA GLU A 502 0.57 -25.21 7.51
C GLU A 502 -0.03 -26.08 8.64
N GLN A 503 -1.25 -26.59 8.45
CA GLN A 503 -1.87 -27.55 9.37
C GLN A 503 -1.19 -28.93 9.31
N GLU A 504 -0.83 -29.39 8.10
CA GLU A 504 -0.13 -30.66 7.89
C GLU A 504 1.36 -30.56 8.31
N GLN A 505 1.99 -29.41 8.10
CA GLN A 505 3.38 -29.13 8.48
C GLN A 505 3.53 -27.70 9.00
N PRO A 506 3.49 -27.49 10.33
CA PRO A 506 3.69 -26.18 10.95
C PRO A 506 5.08 -25.60 10.67
N GLY A 507 5.18 -24.28 10.54
CA GLY A 507 6.45 -23.58 10.34
C GLY A 507 6.91 -23.48 8.89
N GLN A 508 6.02 -23.74 7.92
CA GLN A 508 6.28 -23.40 6.53
C GLN A 508 6.46 -21.89 6.35
N PHE A 509 7.33 -21.50 5.42
CA PHE A 509 7.54 -20.10 5.11
C PHE A 509 6.26 -19.47 4.57
N VAL A 510 5.95 -18.26 5.03
CA VAL A 510 4.86 -17.43 4.49
C VAL A 510 5.51 -16.24 3.83
N LEU A 511 5.07 -15.86 2.62
CA LEU A 511 5.57 -14.65 1.99
C LEU A 511 5.05 -13.43 2.76
N PRO A 512 5.89 -12.44 3.08
CA PRO A 512 5.43 -11.22 3.71
C PRO A 512 4.53 -10.42 2.74
N ASP A 513 3.57 -9.70 3.31
CA ASP A 513 2.65 -8.83 2.59
C ASP A 513 3.38 -7.61 2.00
N GLN A 514 4.40 -7.13 2.73
CA GLN A 514 5.23 -6.02 2.30
C GLN A 514 6.67 -6.17 2.79
N VAL A 515 7.61 -5.61 2.02
CA VAL A 515 9.03 -5.60 2.36
C VAL A 515 9.58 -4.18 2.24
N TYR A 516 10.31 -3.76 3.27
CA TYR A 516 11.10 -2.52 3.26
C TYR A 516 12.57 -2.87 3.42
N MET A 517 13.46 -2.05 2.86
CA MET A 517 14.90 -2.23 2.99
C MET A 517 15.59 -0.95 3.44
N ALA A 518 16.64 -1.14 4.23
CA ALA A 518 17.53 -0.07 4.64
C ALA A 518 18.99 -0.53 4.54
N VAL A 519 19.87 0.42 4.24
CA VAL A 519 21.32 0.19 4.17
C VAL A 519 21.96 1.02 5.29
N ALA A 520 22.88 0.42 6.04
CA ALA A 520 23.72 1.17 6.98
C ALA A 520 24.70 2.09 6.24
N LYS A 521 25.28 3.04 6.95
CA LYS A 521 26.37 3.88 6.40
C LYS A 521 27.69 3.13 6.40
#